data_AF-A0A2N0LR34-F1
#
_entry.id   AF-A0A2N0LR34-F1
#
_cell.length_a   1.000
_cell.length_b   1.000
_cell.length_c   1.000
_cell.angle_alpha   90.00
_cell.angle_beta   90.00
_cell.angle_gamma   90.00
#
_symmetry.space_group_name_H-M   'P 1'
#
loop_
_entity.id
_entity.type
_entity.pdbx_description
1 polymer ?
#
loop_
_entity_poly.entity_id
_entity_poly.type
_entity_poly.pdbx_seq_one_letter_code
_entity_poly.pdbx_strand_id
1 'polypeptide(L)'
;MTENQLFDHPFWMNIAAKLPDLSDDLEGVEHLVYRFVDQYLPVLLRVTRQEDIDHAWLAFWSYLVAPRTHRKPCYLSSWTADLLIAEFQSVLSERS
;
A
#
# COMPACT_ATOMS: atom_id res chain seq x y z
N MET A 1 17.35 5.17 -0.11
CA MET A 1 16.62 4.22 0.77
C MET A 1 17.28 2.85 0.67
N THR A 2 17.44 2.12 1.78
CA THR A 2 18.03 0.77 1.77
C THR A 2 16.96 -0.31 1.58
N GLU A 3 17.31 -1.48 1.06
CA GLU A 3 16.38 -2.60 0.86
C GLU A 3 15.72 -3.05 2.17
N ASN A 4 16.46 -3.03 3.28
CA ASN A 4 15.93 -3.35 4.61
C ASN A 4 14.87 -2.36 5.10
N GLN A 5 14.90 -1.10 4.64
CA GLN A 5 13.87 -0.11 4.97
C GLN A 5 12.59 -0.30 4.14
N LEU A 6 12.67 -0.94 2.97
CA LEU A 6 11.49 -1.21 2.14
C LEU A 6 10.59 -2.29 2.73
N PHE A 7 11.14 -3.24 3.49
CA PHE A 7 10.33 -4.26 4.17
C PHE A 7 10.00 -3.88 5.63
N ASP A 8 10.36 -2.67 6.03
CA ASP A 8 10.05 -2.14 7.36
C ASP A 8 8.59 -1.70 7.44
N HIS A 9 7.77 -2.46 8.16
CA HIS A 9 6.35 -2.17 8.33
C HIS A 9 6.09 -0.79 8.98
N PRO A 10 6.75 -0.43 10.09
CA PRO A 10 6.69 0.91 10.67
C PRO A 10 6.90 2.06 9.68
N PHE A 11 7.82 1.92 8.72
CA PHE A 11 8.06 2.93 7.70
C PHE A 11 6.80 3.19 6.84
N TRP A 12 6.17 2.13 6.32
CA TRP A 12 4.95 2.24 5.51
C TRP A 12 3.73 2.66 6.33
N MET A 13 3.65 2.24 7.60
CA MET A 13 2.62 2.72 8.52
C MET A 13 2.70 4.24 8.73
N ASN A 14 3.90 4.79 8.89
CA ASN A 14 4.10 6.23 9.03
C ASN A 14 3.68 7.02 7.78
N ILE A 15 3.73 6.41 6.59
CA ILE A 15 3.23 7.02 5.35
C ILE A 15 1.70 6.94 5.32
N ALA A 16 1.14 5.75 5.54
CA ALA A 16 -0.30 5.52 5.50
C ALA A 16 -1.07 6.32 6.56
N ALA A 17 -0.50 6.49 7.76
CA ALA A 17 -1.11 7.24 8.87
C ALA A 17 -1.22 8.75 8.62
N LYS A 18 -0.59 9.29 7.56
CA LYS A 18 -0.75 10.70 7.17
C LYS A 18 -2.07 10.97 6.45
N LEU A 19 -2.77 9.92 6.00
CA LEU A 19 -4.05 10.08 5.32
C LEU A 19 -5.20 10.29 6.32
N PRO A 20 -6.06 11.31 6.15
CA PRO A 20 -7.12 11.65 7.10
C PRO A 20 -8.08 10.49 7.37
N ASP A 21 -8.45 9.71 6.35
CA ASP A 21 -9.39 8.59 6.46
C ASP A 21 -8.82 7.38 7.22
N LEU A 22 -7.50 7.38 7.46
CA LEU A 22 -6.77 6.29 8.10
C LEU A 22 -6.23 6.67 9.48
N SER A 23 -6.28 7.95 9.89
CA SER A 23 -5.74 8.39 11.17
C SER A 23 -6.46 7.78 12.38
N ASP A 24 -7.74 7.44 12.22
CA ASP A 24 -8.60 6.92 13.29
C ASP A 24 -8.78 5.39 13.24
N ASP A 25 -8.16 4.71 12.26
CA ASP A 25 -8.30 3.26 12.03
C ASP A 25 -6.94 2.54 11.98
N LEU A 26 -6.27 2.51 13.14
CA LEU A 26 -4.93 1.91 13.28
C LEU A 26 -4.91 0.42 12.88
N GLU A 27 -5.94 -0.34 13.26
CA GLU A 27 -6.07 -1.75 12.87
C GLU A 27 -6.17 -1.90 11.35
N GLY A 28 -6.95 -1.02 10.70
CA GLY A 28 -7.04 -0.94 9.25
C GLY A 28 -5.71 -0.60 8.57
N VAL A 29 -4.95 0.34 9.14
CA VAL A 29 -3.60 0.72 8.67
C VAL A 29 -2.61 -0.40 8.82
N GLU A 30 -2.55 -1.06 9.97
CA GLU A 30 -1.66 -2.19 10.21
C GLU A 30 -1.93 -3.31 9.20
N HIS A 31 -3.21 -3.69 9.03
CA HIS A 31 -3.58 -4.76 8.12
C HIS A 31 -3.28 -4.41 6.66
N LEU A 32 -3.52 -3.16 6.21
CA LEU A 32 -3.23 -2.78 4.84
C LEU A 32 -1.73 -2.77 4.55
N VAL A 33 -0.92 -2.26 5.50
CA VAL A 33 0.53 -2.19 5.35
C VAL A 33 1.12 -3.60 5.36
N TYR A 34 0.66 -4.46 6.25
CA TYR A 34 1.06 -5.86 6.28
C TYR A 34 0.81 -6.53 4.92
N ARG A 35 -0.38 -6.34 4.35
CA ARG A 35 -0.70 -6.88 3.01
C ARG A 35 0.18 -6.28 1.93
N PHE A 36 0.44 -4.97 1.96
CA PHE A 36 1.30 -4.31 1.00
C PHE A 36 2.72 -4.86 1.04
N VAL A 37 3.37 -4.83 2.21
CA VAL A 37 4.78 -5.21 2.38
C VAL A 37 5.01 -6.69 2.11
N ASP A 38 4.12 -7.57 2.56
CA ASP A 38 4.34 -9.01 2.45
C ASP A 38 3.85 -9.61 1.11
N GLN A 39 2.91 -8.97 0.41
CA GLN A 39 2.28 -9.56 -0.78
C GLN A 39 2.50 -8.75 -2.06
N TYR A 40 2.35 -7.43 -2.01
CA TYR A 40 2.37 -6.61 -3.23
C TYR A 40 3.76 -6.03 -3.52
N LEU A 41 4.47 -5.55 -2.49
CA LEU A 41 5.81 -5.00 -2.63
C LEU A 41 6.83 -6.00 -3.22
N PRO A 42 6.90 -7.28 -2.79
CA PRO A 42 7.84 -8.23 -3.40
C PRO A 42 7.55 -8.46 -4.88
N VAL A 43 6.28 -8.41 -5.28
CA VAL A 43 5.89 -8.52 -6.69
C VAL A 43 6.36 -7.29 -7.46
N LEU A 44 6.04 -6.09 -6.97
CA LEU A 44 6.45 -4.81 -7.55
C LEU A 44 7.97 -4.68 -7.72
N LEU A 45 8.76 -5.23 -6.80
CA LEU A 45 10.22 -5.24 -6.85
C LEU A 45 10.80 -6.27 -7.83
N ARG A 46 10.03 -7.33 -8.14
CA ARG A 46 10.47 -8.45 -8.99
C ARG A 46 10.11 -8.25 -10.46
N VAL A 47 8.98 -7.62 -10.74
CA VAL A 47 8.50 -7.41 -12.12
C VAL A 47 9.20 -6.22 -12.77
N THR A 48 9.49 -6.33 -14.07
CA THR A 48 10.17 -5.25 -14.83
C THR A 48 9.34 -4.74 -16.00
N ARG A 49 8.22 -5.40 -16.33
CA ARG A 49 7.31 -4.98 -17.40
C ARG A 49 6.26 -4.04 -16.83
N GLN A 50 6.01 -2.94 -17.53
CA GLN A 50 5.04 -1.94 -17.10
C GLN A 50 3.65 -2.56 -16.87
N GLU A 51 3.20 -3.45 -17.76
CA GLU A 51 1.90 -4.13 -17.64
C GLU A 51 1.78 -4.94 -16.34
N ASP A 52 2.86 -5.61 -15.91
CA ASP A 52 2.87 -6.39 -14.68
C ASP A 52 2.88 -5.49 -13.43
N ILE A 53 3.57 -4.34 -13.52
CA ILE A 53 3.57 -3.30 -12.48
C ILE A 53 2.16 -2.72 -12.33
N ASP A 54 1.52 -2.36 -13.43
CA ASP A 54 0.17 -1.79 -13.45
C ASP A 54 -0.85 -2.79 -12.89
N HIS A 55 -0.73 -4.08 -13.23
CA HIS A 55 -1.57 -5.12 -12.65
C HIS A 55 -1.37 -5.29 -11.15
N ALA A 56 -0.13 -5.22 -10.64
CA ALA A 56 0.14 -5.29 -9.21
C ALA A 56 -0.49 -4.12 -8.45
N TRP A 57 -0.38 -2.90 -9.00
CA TRP A 57 -1.05 -1.72 -8.45
C TRP A 57 -2.57 -1.81 -8.51
N LEU A 58 -3.14 -2.25 -9.63
CA LEU A 58 -4.58 -2.43 -9.78
C LEU A 58 -5.13 -3.47 -8.80
N ALA A 59 -4.39 -4.56 -8.56
CA ALA A 59 -4.76 -5.57 -7.59
C ALA A 59 -4.73 -5.02 -6.16
N PHE A 60 -3.74 -4.19 -5.83
CA PHE A 60 -3.66 -3.54 -4.53
C PHE A 60 -4.79 -2.50 -4.36
N TRP A 61 -5.05 -1.68 -5.38
CA TRP A 61 -6.17 -0.74 -5.40
C TRP A 61 -7.51 -1.43 -5.19
N SER A 62 -7.74 -2.53 -5.93
CA SER A 62 -8.96 -3.33 -5.83
C SER A 62 -9.16 -3.89 -4.42
N TYR A 63 -8.07 -4.29 -3.77
CA TYR A 63 -8.11 -4.65 -2.35
C TYR A 63 -8.50 -3.44 -1.50
N LEU A 64 -7.85 -2.29 -1.62
CA LEU A 64 -8.09 -1.10 -0.78
C LEU A 64 -9.56 -0.67 -0.79
N VAL A 65 -10.19 -0.61 -1.98
CA VAL A 65 -11.59 -0.18 -2.16
C VAL A 65 -12.62 -1.28 -1.88
N ALA A 66 -12.20 -2.53 -1.68
CA ALA A 66 -13.12 -3.61 -1.33
C ALA A 66 -13.80 -3.33 0.02
N PRO A 67 -15.09 -3.66 0.19
CA PRO A 67 -15.82 -3.43 1.44
C PRO A 67 -15.14 -4.06 2.67
N ARG A 68 -15.37 -3.46 3.85
CA ARG A 68 -14.90 -4.03 5.13
C ARG A 68 -15.53 -5.40 5.37
N THR A 69 -14.73 -6.34 5.83
CA THR A 69 -15.19 -7.68 6.25
C THR A 69 -14.42 -8.11 7.49
N HIS A 70 -14.85 -9.19 8.15
CA HIS A 70 -14.08 -9.80 9.24
C HIS A 70 -12.64 -10.18 8.86
N ARG A 71 -12.33 -10.33 7.57
CA ARG A 71 -10.99 -10.67 7.05
C ARG A 71 -10.25 -9.47 6.44
N LYS A 72 -10.88 -8.28 6.45
CA LYS A 72 -10.35 -7.03 5.92
C LYS A 72 -10.94 -5.86 6.73
N PRO A 73 -10.24 -5.38 7.76
CA PRO A 73 -10.78 -4.37 8.67
C PRO A 73 -10.86 -2.96 8.05
N CYS A 74 -10.12 -2.69 6.96
CA CYS A 74 -10.10 -1.39 6.30
C CYS A 74 -11.02 -1.32 5.07
N TYR A 75 -11.49 -0.12 4.78
CA TYR A 75 -12.09 0.27 3.49
C TYR A 75 -11.67 1.70 3.22
N LEU A 76 -11.23 1.94 1.98
CA LEU A 76 -10.91 3.28 1.50
C LEU A 76 -11.88 3.67 0.40
N SER A 77 -12.21 4.97 0.35
CA SER A 77 -12.81 5.54 -0.85
C SER A 77 -11.83 5.37 -2.04
N SER A 78 -12.35 5.32 -3.28
CA SER A 78 -11.50 5.27 -4.48
C SER A 78 -10.45 6.38 -4.48
N TRP A 79 -10.86 7.59 -4.11
CA TRP A 79 -9.98 8.76 -4.01
C TRP A 79 -8.84 8.55 -3.00
N THR A 80 -9.15 8.07 -1.80
CA THR A 80 -8.16 7.83 -0.75
C THR A 80 -7.22 6.69 -1.10
N ALA A 81 -7.72 5.65 -1.79
CA ALA A 81 -6.89 4.58 -2.33
C ALA A 81 -5.89 5.10 -3.38
N ASP A 82 -6.34 5.99 -4.27
CA ASP A 82 -5.46 6.62 -5.27
C ASP A 82 -4.37 7.47 -4.60
N LEU A 83 -4.74 8.28 -3.60
CA LEU A 83 -3.77 9.07 -2.83
C LEU A 83 -2.73 8.19 -2.13
N LEU A 84 -3.14 7.10 -1.48
CA LEU A 84 -2.23 6.18 -0.81
C LEU A 84 -1.26 5.53 -1.81
N ILE A 85 -1.76 5.09 -2.96
CA ILE A 85 -0.92 4.49 -4.00
C ILE A 85 0.07 5.52 -4.55
N ALA A 86 -0.34 6.76 -4.78
CA ALA A 86 0.55 7.83 -5.23
C ALA A 86 1.69 8.09 -4.24
N GLU A 87 1.40 8.13 -2.93
CA GLU A 87 2.42 8.24 -1.89
C GLU A 87 3.39 7.07 -1.92
N PHE A 88 2.87 5.83 -2.05
CA PHE A 88 3.71 4.64 -2.10
C PHE A 88 4.58 4.59 -3.37
N GLN A 89 4.03 4.99 -4.51
CA GLN A 89 4.75 5.10 -5.77
C GLN A 89 5.84 6.18 -5.72
N SER A 90 5.58 7.33 -5.09
CA SER A 90 6.58 8.38 -4.91
C SER A 90 7.80 7.85 -4.15
N VAL A 91 7.55 7.17 -3.03
CA VAL A 91 8.60 6.55 -2.21
C VAL A 91 9.40 5.52 -3.01
N LEU A 92 8.74 4.68 -3.82
CA LEU A 92 9.41 3.70 -4.66
C LEU A 92 10.19 4.34 -5.83
N SER A 93 9.77 5.51 -6.30
CA SER A 93 10.41 6.24 -7.42
C SER A 93 11.64 7.03 -6.96
N GLU A 94 11.71 7.47 -5.70
CA GLU A 94 12.92 8.09 -5.12
C GLU A 94 14.12 7.12 -5.03
N ARG A 95 13.93 5.86 -5.42
CA ARG A 95 14.96 4.83 -5.55
C ARG A 95 15.67 4.86 -6.92
N SER A 96 15.01 5.33 -7.98
CA SER A 96 15.50 5.22 -9.38
C SER A 96 16.46 6.34 -9.77
#